data_AF-A0A1U8BIG9-F1
#
_entry.id   AF-A0A1U8BIG9-F1
#
_cell.length_a   1.000
_cell.length_b   1.000
_cell.length_c   1.000
_cell.angle_alpha   90.00
_cell.angle_beta   90.00
_cell.angle_gamma   90.00
#
_symmetry.space_group_name_H-M   'P 1'
#
loop_
_entity.id
_entity.type
_entity.pdbx_description
1 polymer ?
#
loop_
_entity_poly.entity_id
_entity_poly.type
_entity_poly.pdbx_seq_one_letter_code
_entity_poly.pdbx_strand_id
1 'polypeptide(L)'
;MAWNNGINLLLLLLLLALCTLPSLQLQSQERKGDFEKWLSWNVRDHQKKTTLGAEATSSTGRRGARPAADLKGLDTKLKKAELNKVRVRVSQDGTGDYSSIQEALDDIPLKNTRRVILEINPGVYREKILIPRSQPFITFLGDSANPPTITGNDTASGTGRDGKPLKTFQSATVGVNADYFVAINIIFENTAPHDIGSTGEQAVALRISGNKAAFHNCSFYGSQDTLYDHKGLHYFNNCFIQGSVDFIFGYGRSLYENCYLNSISKKVASLTAQKRTNISLSSGFSFKDSVVTGSGLVYLGRAWGDRSRVIFSYTYMDKVVLPQGWSDWGDQKRESSVYYGEYKCSGPGANLTGRVRWARTLTDKEAKPFIGAYYVNGKTWLLSPQEFLGFN
;
A
#
# COMPACT_ATOMS: atom_id res chain seq x y z
N MET A 1 -36.52 -65.99 -9.30
CA MET A 1 -37.07 -64.62 -9.33
C MET A 1 -36.00 -63.68 -8.84
N ALA A 2 -35.32 -63.03 -9.77
CA ALA A 2 -34.52 -61.84 -9.53
C ALA A 2 -35.21 -60.72 -10.31
N TRP A 3 -35.20 -59.49 -9.78
CA TRP A 3 -35.01 -58.21 -10.48
C TRP A 3 -35.39 -57.01 -9.60
N ASN A 4 -34.61 -55.94 -9.77
CA ASN A 4 -34.82 -54.51 -9.47
C ASN A 4 -34.62 -53.97 -8.04
N ASN A 5 -33.37 -53.55 -7.79
CA ASN A 5 -33.03 -52.35 -7.03
C ASN A 5 -32.52 -51.28 -8.00
N GLY A 6 -33.12 -50.09 -7.98
CA GLY A 6 -32.58 -48.93 -8.69
C GLY A 6 -33.63 -47.84 -8.87
N ILE A 7 -33.20 -46.58 -8.67
CA ILE A 7 -33.96 -45.33 -8.86
C ILE A 7 -34.70 -44.85 -7.61
N ASN A 8 -33.98 -44.19 -6.68
CA ASN A 8 -34.54 -43.02 -5.99
C ASN A 8 -33.55 -42.11 -5.23
N LEU A 9 -32.23 -42.22 -5.46
CA LEU A 9 -31.25 -41.34 -4.79
C LEU A 9 -30.49 -40.38 -5.72
N LEU A 10 -30.60 -40.52 -7.05
CA LEU A 10 -29.90 -39.64 -7.99
C LEU A 10 -30.68 -38.39 -8.42
N LEU A 11 -32.01 -38.35 -8.23
CA LEU A 11 -32.84 -37.22 -8.66
C LEU A 11 -32.93 -36.09 -7.62
N LEU A 12 -32.60 -36.34 -6.35
CA LEU A 12 -32.59 -35.29 -5.32
C LEU A 12 -31.29 -34.46 -5.30
N LEU A 13 -30.20 -34.99 -5.86
CA LEU A 13 -28.89 -34.32 -5.87
C LEU A 13 -28.69 -33.41 -7.10
N LEU A 14 -29.50 -33.55 -8.15
CA LEU A 14 -29.42 -32.72 -9.35
C LEU A 14 -30.24 -31.41 -9.26
N LEU A 15 -31.20 -31.32 -8.33
CA LEU A 15 -32.00 -30.11 -8.10
C LEU A 15 -31.35 -29.09 -7.13
N LEU A 16 -30.31 -29.49 -6.40
CA LEU A 16 -29.56 -28.59 -5.49
C LEU A 16 -28.30 -27.98 -6.14
N ALA A 17 -27.90 -28.45 -7.33
CA ALA A 17 -26.72 -27.95 -8.04
C ALA A 17 -26.99 -26.76 -8.98
N LEU A 18 -28.25 -26.35 -9.16
CA LEU A 18 -28.62 -25.25 -10.08
C LEU A 18 -28.98 -23.93 -9.39
N CYS A 19 -28.92 -23.83 -8.06
CA CYS A 19 -29.31 -22.61 -7.33
C CYS A 19 -28.16 -21.84 -6.64
N THR A 20 -26.89 -22.25 -6.78
CA THR A 20 -25.77 -21.61 -6.06
C THR A 20 -24.71 -20.94 -6.94
N LEU A 21 -24.85 -20.99 -8.26
CA LEU A 21 -23.90 -20.37 -9.21
C LEU A 21 -24.25 -18.94 -9.68
N PRO A 22 -25.51 -18.45 -9.67
CA PRO A 22 -25.78 -17.06 -10.08
C PRO A 22 -25.36 -16.04 -9.03
N SER A 23 -25.41 -16.39 -7.74
CA SER A 23 -25.24 -15.44 -6.63
C SER A 23 -23.79 -14.99 -6.43
N LEU A 24 -22.81 -15.86 -6.69
CA LEU A 24 -21.38 -15.55 -6.57
C LEU A 24 -20.87 -14.66 -7.71
N GLN A 25 -21.36 -14.87 -8.94
CA GLN A 25 -21.06 -13.99 -10.07
C GLN A 25 -21.74 -12.63 -9.91
N LEU A 26 -23.01 -12.58 -9.51
CA LEU A 26 -23.70 -11.31 -9.21
C LEU A 26 -22.97 -10.52 -8.10
N GLN A 27 -22.59 -11.17 -7.00
CA GLN A 27 -21.84 -10.51 -5.93
C GLN A 27 -20.45 -10.05 -6.38
N SER A 28 -19.77 -10.80 -7.24
CA SER A 28 -18.47 -10.37 -7.79
C SER A 28 -18.60 -9.16 -8.72
N GLN A 29 -19.69 -9.08 -9.47
CA GLN A 29 -19.97 -8.04 -10.44
C GLN A 29 -20.52 -6.77 -9.77
N GLU A 30 -21.34 -6.92 -8.71
CA GLU A 30 -21.74 -5.84 -7.81
C GLU A 30 -20.53 -5.27 -7.07
N ARG A 31 -19.65 -6.12 -6.51
CA ARG A 31 -18.40 -5.67 -5.85
C ARG A 31 -17.48 -4.93 -6.82
N LYS A 32 -17.39 -5.37 -8.08
CA LYS A 32 -16.64 -4.66 -9.12
C LYS A 32 -17.30 -3.33 -9.48
N GLY A 33 -18.63 -3.28 -9.57
CA GLY A 33 -19.38 -2.05 -9.82
C GLY A 33 -19.29 -1.02 -8.68
N ASP A 34 -19.30 -1.47 -7.43
CA ASP A 34 -19.12 -0.62 -6.25
C ASP A 34 -17.69 -0.10 -6.15
N PHE A 35 -16.71 -0.93 -6.51
CA PHE A 35 -15.31 -0.53 -6.62
C PHE A 35 -15.09 0.55 -7.70
N GLU A 36 -15.63 0.39 -8.92
CA GLU A 36 -15.50 1.40 -9.99
C GLU A 36 -16.22 2.71 -9.63
N LYS A 37 -17.41 2.63 -9.03
CA LYS A 37 -18.13 3.80 -8.53
C LYS A 37 -17.32 4.53 -7.45
N TRP A 38 -16.69 3.80 -6.54
CA TRP A 38 -15.86 4.36 -5.49
C TRP A 38 -14.55 4.94 -6.03
N LEU A 39 -13.86 4.26 -6.96
CA LEU A 39 -12.64 4.75 -7.60
C LEU A 39 -12.94 6.08 -8.31
N SER A 40 -14.04 6.14 -9.07
CA SER A 40 -14.50 7.36 -9.72
C SER A 40 -14.84 8.48 -8.71
N TRP A 41 -15.36 8.13 -7.53
CA TRP A 41 -15.67 9.09 -6.48
C TRP A 41 -14.40 9.66 -5.85
N ASN A 42 -13.39 8.84 -5.55
CA ASN A 42 -12.14 9.30 -4.94
C ASN A 42 -11.29 10.11 -5.92
N VAL A 43 -11.24 9.73 -7.20
CA VAL A 43 -10.61 10.56 -8.23
C VAL A 43 -11.29 11.93 -8.29
N ARG A 44 -12.63 11.97 -8.27
CA ARG A 44 -13.40 13.22 -8.25
C ARG A 44 -13.24 14.02 -6.96
N ASP A 45 -13.18 13.38 -5.80
CA ASP A 45 -12.98 14.03 -4.50
C ASP A 45 -11.56 14.58 -4.36
N HIS A 46 -10.55 13.85 -4.83
CA HIS A 46 -9.19 14.33 -4.94
C HIS A 46 -9.11 15.56 -5.84
N GLN A 47 -9.68 15.49 -7.05
CA GLN A 47 -9.78 16.64 -7.95
C GLN A 47 -10.48 17.83 -7.28
N LYS A 48 -11.63 17.62 -6.62
CA LYS A 48 -12.35 18.67 -5.90
C LYS A 48 -11.52 19.28 -4.78
N LYS A 49 -10.81 18.49 -3.97
CA LYS A 49 -9.93 19.00 -2.90
C LYS A 49 -8.71 19.74 -3.47
N THR A 50 -8.17 19.29 -4.61
CA THR A 50 -7.11 20.01 -5.34
C THR A 50 -7.64 21.33 -5.91
N THR A 51 -8.85 21.36 -6.47
CA THR A 51 -9.50 22.57 -7.00
C THR A 51 -9.87 23.53 -5.88
N LEU A 52 -10.43 23.06 -4.77
CA LEU A 52 -10.75 23.88 -3.60
C LEU A 52 -9.48 24.42 -2.92
N GLY A 53 -8.38 23.65 -2.90
CA GLY A 53 -7.07 24.13 -2.47
C GLY A 53 -6.47 25.17 -3.42
N ALA A 54 -6.74 25.06 -4.73
CA ALA A 54 -6.35 26.04 -5.74
C ALA A 54 -7.22 27.32 -5.71
N GLU A 55 -8.51 27.20 -5.39
CA GLU A 55 -9.44 28.32 -5.25
C GLU A 55 -9.20 29.08 -3.94
N ALA A 56 -8.92 28.38 -2.83
CA ALA A 56 -8.52 28.99 -1.57
C ALA A 56 -7.16 29.73 -1.65
N THR A 57 -6.34 29.44 -2.66
CA THR A 57 -5.10 30.17 -2.97
C THR A 57 -5.27 31.25 -4.05
N SER A 58 -6.48 31.41 -4.61
CA SER A 58 -6.76 32.37 -5.69
C SER A 58 -7.35 33.72 -5.24
N SER A 59 -7.64 33.90 -3.94
CA SER A 59 -8.24 35.15 -3.42
C SER A 59 -7.25 36.28 -3.10
N THR A 60 -6.01 36.23 -3.60
CA THR A 60 -5.09 37.38 -3.59
C THR A 60 -4.51 37.58 -4.99
N GLY A 61 -5.08 38.53 -5.72
CA GLY A 61 -4.66 38.87 -7.08
C GLY A 61 -3.25 39.44 -7.15
N ARG A 62 -2.41 38.82 -7.99
CA ARG A 62 -1.51 39.45 -8.95
C ARG A 62 -1.01 38.36 -9.91
N ARG A 63 -1.26 38.55 -11.21
CA ARG A 63 -0.67 37.72 -12.28
C ARG A 63 0.84 37.84 -12.22
N GLY A 64 1.49 36.80 -11.72
CA GLY A 64 2.91 36.54 -11.79
C GLY A 64 3.09 35.04 -11.97
N ALA A 65 4.08 34.63 -12.75
CA ALA A 65 4.45 33.22 -12.90
C ALA A 65 4.47 32.53 -11.53
N ARG A 66 3.83 31.35 -11.42
CA ARG A 66 3.91 30.53 -10.20
C ARG A 66 5.39 30.34 -9.86
N PRO A 67 5.83 30.58 -8.61
CA PRO A 67 7.20 30.27 -8.25
C PRO A 67 7.41 28.77 -8.46
N ALA A 68 8.51 28.40 -9.11
CA ALA A 68 9.04 27.03 -9.01
C ALA A 68 8.96 26.59 -7.54
N ALA A 69 8.57 25.33 -7.28
CA ALA A 69 8.46 24.78 -5.93
C ALA A 69 9.53 25.37 -5.02
N ASP A 70 9.16 25.88 -3.84
CA ASP A 70 10.14 26.46 -2.91
C ASP A 70 11.13 25.36 -2.51
N LEU A 71 12.23 25.24 -3.27
CA LEU A 71 13.28 24.25 -3.09
C LEU A 71 14.00 24.50 -1.75
N LYS A 72 13.69 25.58 -1.02
CA LYS A 72 14.29 25.89 0.28
C LYS A 72 13.98 24.78 1.28
N GLY A 73 15.03 24.07 1.71
CA GLY A 73 14.93 22.96 2.67
C GLY A 73 15.08 21.55 2.07
N LEU A 74 14.93 21.36 0.75
CA LEU A 74 15.14 20.06 0.13
C LEU A 74 16.62 19.62 0.18
N ASP A 75 16.83 18.31 0.25
CA ASP A 75 18.14 17.67 0.14
C ASP A 75 18.85 18.10 -1.15
N THR A 76 20.13 18.50 -1.07
CA THR A 76 20.90 18.98 -2.21
C THR A 76 20.97 17.98 -3.37
N LYS A 77 21.04 16.67 -3.05
CA LYS A 77 21.03 15.61 -4.07
C LYS A 77 19.70 15.56 -4.82
N LEU A 78 18.58 15.68 -4.12
CA LEU A 78 17.25 15.71 -4.72
C LEU A 78 17.10 16.93 -5.62
N LYS A 79 17.47 18.13 -5.12
CA LYS A 79 17.45 19.36 -5.94
C LYS A 79 18.16 19.19 -7.27
N LYS A 80 19.40 18.67 -7.23
CA LYS A 80 20.19 18.44 -8.44
C LYS A 80 19.51 17.45 -9.38
N ALA A 81 18.89 16.40 -8.84
CA ALA A 81 18.18 15.41 -9.63
C ALA A 81 16.93 15.99 -10.32
N GLU A 82 16.21 16.91 -9.67
CA GLU A 82 15.00 17.53 -10.22
C GLU A 82 15.27 18.62 -11.28
N LEU A 83 16.50 19.15 -11.39
CA LEU A 83 16.83 20.18 -12.39
C LEU A 83 16.82 19.68 -13.84
N ASN A 84 17.13 18.40 -14.05
CA ASN A 84 17.30 17.82 -15.39
C ASN A 84 16.48 16.53 -15.50
N LYS A 85 15.16 16.64 -15.31
CA LYS A 85 14.25 15.48 -15.38
C LYS A 85 14.26 14.90 -16.78
N VAL A 86 14.28 13.57 -16.87
CA VAL A 86 14.10 12.82 -18.11
C VAL A 86 12.77 12.10 -18.04
N ARG A 87 12.02 12.08 -19.13
CA ARG A 87 10.77 11.32 -19.25
C ARG A 87 10.94 10.30 -20.37
N VAL A 88 10.47 9.08 -20.13
CA VAL A 88 10.42 8.01 -21.12
C VAL A 88 9.06 7.34 -21.04
N ARG A 89 8.52 6.92 -22.17
CA ARG A 89 7.22 6.25 -22.26
C ARG A 89 7.40 4.75 -22.34
N VAL A 90 6.64 4.01 -21.54
CA VAL A 90 6.57 2.56 -21.56
C VAL A 90 5.19 2.13 -22.03
N SER A 91 5.09 1.38 -23.12
CA SER A 91 3.81 0.89 -23.63
C SER A 91 3.93 -0.47 -24.33
N GLN A 92 3.04 -1.40 -23.96
CA GLN A 92 3.02 -2.76 -24.52
C GLN A 92 2.51 -2.80 -25.97
N ASP A 93 1.88 -1.73 -26.47
CA ASP A 93 1.33 -1.65 -27.84
C ASP A 93 2.34 -1.13 -28.87
N GLY A 94 3.57 -0.82 -28.45
CA GLY A 94 4.64 -0.31 -29.31
C GLY A 94 4.62 1.22 -29.55
N THR A 95 3.73 1.97 -28.90
CA THR A 95 3.67 3.45 -29.00
C THR A 95 4.58 4.19 -28.02
N GLY A 96 5.27 3.45 -27.15
CA GLY A 96 6.24 3.96 -26.18
C GLY A 96 7.69 3.89 -26.68
N ASP A 97 8.59 4.52 -25.93
CA ASP A 97 10.04 4.38 -26.13
C ASP A 97 10.51 2.95 -25.77
N TYR A 98 9.79 2.30 -24.85
CA TYR A 98 10.04 0.95 -24.37
C TYR A 98 8.78 0.11 -24.36
N SER A 99 8.95 -1.20 -24.53
CA SER A 99 7.85 -2.17 -24.53
C SER A 99 7.53 -2.74 -23.14
N SER A 100 8.50 -2.66 -22.21
CA SER A 100 8.40 -3.17 -20.85
C SER A 100 9.04 -2.22 -19.83
N ILE A 101 8.66 -2.36 -18.56
CA ILE A 101 9.20 -1.52 -17.48
C ILE A 101 10.65 -1.88 -17.21
N GLN A 102 11.00 -3.18 -17.24
CA GLN A 102 12.37 -3.62 -17.02
C GLN A 102 13.33 -3.10 -18.09
N GLU A 103 12.92 -3.09 -19.36
CA GLU A 103 13.72 -2.54 -20.46
C GLU A 103 14.04 -1.05 -20.24
N ALA A 104 13.03 -0.26 -19.85
CA ALA A 104 13.21 1.16 -19.54
C ALA A 104 14.14 1.38 -18.33
N LEU A 105 14.11 0.49 -17.33
CA LEU A 105 15.00 0.55 -16.17
C LEU A 105 16.44 0.14 -16.51
N ASP A 106 16.62 -0.80 -17.43
CA ASP A 106 17.93 -1.32 -17.83
C ASP A 106 18.73 -0.27 -18.61
N ASP A 107 18.08 0.66 -19.32
CA ASP A 107 18.73 1.77 -20.02
C ASP A 107 19.23 2.89 -19.07
N ILE A 108 18.71 2.95 -17.84
CA ILE A 108 19.10 3.98 -16.88
C ILE A 108 20.50 3.66 -16.32
N PRO A 109 21.50 4.54 -16.49
CA PRO A 109 22.84 4.28 -15.97
C PRO A 109 22.84 4.05 -14.46
N LEU A 110 23.65 3.09 -14.02
CA LEU A 110 23.96 2.94 -12.61
C LEU A 110 24.59 4.23 -12.08
N LYS A 111 24.35 4.52 -10.79
CA LYS A 111 24.67 5.80 -10.13
C LYS A 111 23.93 6.99 -10.74
N ASN A 112 22.68 6.77 -11.14
CA ASN A 112 21.81 7.81 -11.67
C ASN A 112 21.81 9.06 -10.74
N THR A 113 21.87 10.24 -11.35
CA THR A 113 21.90 11.53 -10.63
C THR A 113 20.76 12.46 -11.03
N ARG A 114 19.86 12.02 -11.90
CA ARG A 114 18.74 12.80 -12.45
C ARG A 114 17.41 12.09 -12.18
N ARG A 115 16.32 12.85 -12.04
CA ARG A 115 14.99 12.27 -12.00
C ARG A 115 14.67 11.62 -13.34
N VAL A 116 14.39 10.32 -13.35
CA VAL A 116 13.89 9.61 -14.54
C VAL A 116 12.44 9.20 -14.28
N ILE A 117 11.53 9.71 -15.10
CA ILE A 117 10.09 9.47 -15.01
C ILE A 117 9.72 8.48 -16.11
N LEU A 118 9.31 7.28 -15.71
CA LEU A 118 8.72 6.28 -16.60
C LEU A 118 7.22 6.56 -16.63
N GLU A 119 6.74 7.08 -17.76
CA GLU A 119 5.32 7.23 -18.08
C GLU A 119 4.81 5.89 -18.59
N ILE A 120 4.14 5.15 -17.72
CA ILE A 120 3.70 3.79 -17.98
C ILE A 120 2.25 3.86 -18.47
N ASN A 121 2.04 3.56 -19.75
CA ASN A 121 0.72 3.55 -20.35
C ASN A 121 -0.17 2.46 -19.71
N PRO A 122 -1.50 2.58 -19.81
CA PRO A 122 -2.41 1.56 -19.28
C PRO A 122 -2.10 0.18 -19.85
N GLY A 123 -2.14 -0.83 -18.98
CA GLY A 123 -1.81 -2.21 -19.35
C GLY A 123 -1.59 -3.11 -18.13
N VAL A 124 -1.44 -4.40 -18.39
CA VAL A 124 -1.08 -5.41 -17.37
C VAL A 124 0.34 -5.88 -17.65
N TYR A 125 1.26 -5.39 -16.84
CA TYR A 125 2.69 -5.66 -16.90
C TYR A 125 3.02 -6.82 -15.97
N ARG A 126 3.08 -8.03 -16.55
CA ARG A 126 3.50 -9.24 -15.81
C ARG A 126 5.02 -9.30 -15.73
N GLU A 127 5.59 -8.49 -14.86
CA GLU A 127 7.03 -8.32 -14.71
C GLU A 127 7.46 -8.45 -13.25
N LYS A 128 8.62 -9.09 -13.02
CA LYS A 128 9.29 -9.07 -11.72
C LYS A 128 10.36 -8.00 -11.71
N ILE A 129 10.06 -6.87 -11.06
CA ILE A 129 10.89 -5.67 -11.11
C ILE A 129 11.77 -5.56 -9.87
N LEU A 130 13.06 -5.28 -10.06
CA LEU A 130 13.99 -4.93 -8.99
C LEU A 130 14.71 -3.64 -9.33
N ILE A 131 14.42 -2.55 -8.61
CA ILE A 131 15.15 -1.29 -8.75
C ILE A 131 16.32 -1.31 -7.75
N PRO A 132 17.59 -1.43 -8.19
CA PRO A 132 18.75 -1.52 -7.32
C PRO A 132 19.04 -0.18 -6.62
N ARG A 133 19.79 -0.24 -5.50
CA ARG A 133 20.22 0.98 -4.75
C ARG A 133 20.98 1.98 -5.61
N SER A 134 21.66 1.50 -6.64
CA SER A 134 22.45 2.28 -7.58
C SER A 134 21.63 3.10 -8.57
N GLN A 135 20.30 2.94 -8.63
CA GLN A 135 19.42 3.72 -9.51
C GLN A 135 18.43 4.57 -8.69
N PRO A 136 18.88 5.59 -7.94
CA PRO A 136 17.97 6.50 -7.22
C PRO A 136 17.19 7.40 -8.19
N PHE A 137 16.20 8.13 -7.66
CA PHE A 137 15.41 9.14 -8.38
C PHE A 137 14.57 8.59 -9.54
N ILE A 138 14.05 7.37 -9.40
CA ILE A 138 13.09 6.80 -10.36
C ILE A 138 11.67 7.19 -9.98
N THR A 139 10.87 7.55 -10.98
CA THR A 139 9.44 7.76 -10.82
C THR A 139 8.66 6.86 -11.76
N PHE A 140 7.69 6.12 -11.24
CA PHE A 140 6.65 5.47 -12.04
C PHE A 140 5.42 6.39 -12.07
N LEU A 141 4.96 6.74 -13.26
CA LEU A 141 3.81 7.60 -13.47
C LEU A 141 2.82 6.90 -14.40
N GLY A 142 1.65 6.57 -13.87
CA GLY A 142 0.53 6.03 -14.64
C GLY A 142 -0.57 7.04 -14.89
N ASP A 143 -1.51 6.65 -15.74
CA ASP A 143 -2.75 7.39 -15.98
C ASP A 143 -3.70 7.25 -14.77
N SER A 144 -4.24 8.36 -14.27
CA SER A 144 -5.16 8.34 -13.09
C SER A 144 -6.52 7.70 -13.37
N ALA A 145 -6.99 7.74 -14.61
CA ALA A 145 -8.26 7.17 -15.03
C ALA A 145 -8.12 5.68 -15.39
N ASN A 146 -6.93 5.25 -15.84
CA ASN A 146 -6.64 3.86 -16.16
C ASN A 146 -5.21 3.47 -15.74
N PRO A 147 -4.96 3.30 -14.44
CA PRO A 147 -3.61 3.05 -13.93
C PRO A 147 -3.08 1.68 -14.40
N PRO A 148 -1.81 1.60 -14.85
CA PRO A 148 -1.19 0.33 -15.19
C PRO A 148 -1.05 -0.57 -13.97
N THR A 149 -1.17 -1.88 -14.21
CA THR A 149 -1.01 -2.92 -13.20
C THR A 149 0.30 -3.66 -13.40
N ILE A 150 1.17 -3.65 -12.39
CA ILE A 150 2.38 -4.49 -12.34
C ILE A 150 2.07 -5.71 -11.48
N THR A 151 2.03 -6.89 -12.09
CA THR A 151 1.49 -8.12 -11.47
C THR A 151 2.48 -9.27 -11.45
N GLY A 152 2.44 -10.04 -10.36
CA GLY A 152 3.21 -11.25 -10.13
C GLY A 152 2.42 -12.25 -9.29
N ASN A 153 3.02 -13.38 -8.96
CA ASN A 153 2.39 -14.45 -8.18
C ASN A 153 3.40 -15.27 -7.36
N ASP A 154 4.59 -14.71 -7.11
CA ASP A 154 5.61 -15.41 -6.33
C ASP A 154 5.21 -15.48 -4.85
N THR A 155 5.49 -16.63 -4.24
CA THR A 155 5.38 -16.86 -2.80
C THR A 155 6.75 -17.01 -2.16
N ALA A 156 6.84 -16.95 -0.84
CA ALA A 156 8.08 -17.17 -0.10
C ALA A 156 8.67 -18.57 -0.30
N SER A 157 7.84 -19.58 -0.55
CA SER A 157 8.26 -20.95 -0.87
C SER A 157 8.61 -21.16 -2.34
N GLY A 158 8.23 -20.23 -3.23
CA GLY A 158 8.56 -20.26 -4.64
C GLY A 158 10.07 -20.38 -4.89
N THR A 159 10.46 -21.10 -5.94
CA THR A 159 11.86 -21.36 -6.26
C THR A 159 12.47 -20.17 -7.00
N GLY A 160 13.53 -19.59 -6.43
CA GLY A 160 14.33 -18.55 -7.05
C GLY A 160 15.25 -19.07 -8.14
N ARG A 161 15.90 -18.17 -8.87
CA ARG A 161 16.84 -18.51 -9.97
C ARG A 161 18.05 -19.32 -9.51
N ASP A 162 18.39 -19.27 -8.22
CA ASP A 162 19.49 -20.01 -7.59
C ASP A 162 19.04 -21.39 -7.06
N GLY A 163 17.81 -21.82 -7.37
CA GLY A 163 17.23 -23.08 -6.91
C GLY A 163 16.79 -23.08 -5.44
N LYS A 164 16.88 -21.94 -4.73
CA LYS A 164 16.50 -21.83 -3.32
C LYS A 164 15.15 -21.14 -3.17
N PRO A 165 14.43 -21.32 -2.05
CA PRO A 165 13.20 -20.58 -1.78
C PRO A 165 13.46 -19.07 -1.79
N LEU A 166 12.57 -18.31 -2.45
CA LEU A 166 12.63 -16.86 -2.54
C LEU A 166 12.61 -16.20 -1.15
N LYS A 167 11.92 -16.83 -0.18
CA LYS A 167 11.51 -16.23 1.10
C LYS A 167 10.65 -14.99 0.86
N THR A 168 10.07 -14.44 1.93
CA THR A 168 9.21 -13.24 1.84
C THR A 168 9.90 -12.06 1.16
N PHE A 169 11.21 -11.89 1.36
CA PHE A 169 11.93 -10.75 0.80
C PHE A 169 11.99 -10.76 -0.74
N GLN A 170 12.17 -11.93 -1.34
CA GLN A 170 12.29 -12.05 -2.81
C GLN A 170 10.98 -12.45 -3.48
N SER A 171 9.89 -12.66 -2.75
CA SER A 171 8.55 -12.88 -3.34
C SER A 171 7.90 -11.60 -3.87
N ALA A 172 8.52 -10.43 -3.65
CA ALA A 172 8.03 -9.15 -4.13
C ALA A 172 7.90 -9.12 -5.67
N THR A 173 6.71 -8.80 -6.18
CA THR A 173 6.49 -8.46 -7.60
C THR A 173 7.36 -7.26 -7.98
N VAL A 174 7.31 -6.20 -7.17
CA VAL A 174 8.17 -5.02 -7.32
C VAL A 174 9.02 -4.81 -6.06
N GLY A 175 10.34 -4.89 -6.21
CA GLY A 175 11.31 -4.61 -5.16
C GLY A 175 12.05 -3.31 -5.41
N VAL A 176 11.85 -2.30 -4.57
CA VAL A 176 12.51 -1.00 -4.70
C VAL A 176 13.57 -0.85 -3.62
N ASN A 177 14.84 -0.87 -4.01
CA ASN A 177 15.97 -0.59 -3.13
C ASN A 177 16.51 0.84 -3.29
N ALA A 178 16.05 1.56 -4.31
CA ALA A 178 16.52 2.89 -4.68
C ALA A 178 15.93 4.02 -3.83
N ASP A 179 16.77 4.98 -3.44
CA ASP A 179 16.34 6.16 -2.71
C ASP A 179 15.57 7.14 -3.62
N TYR A 180 14.69 7.94 -3.03
CA TYR A 180 13.88 8.96 -3.72
C TYR A 180 12.94 8.40 -4.79
N PHE A 181 12.51 7.14 -4.65
CA PHE A 181 11.53 6.53 -5.54
C PHE A 181 10.16 7.20 -5.39
N VAL A 182 9.45 7.41 -6.49
CA VAL A 182 8.08 7.91 -6.48
C VAL A 182 7.19 7.02 -7.35
N ALA A 183 6.00 6.67 -6.90
CA ALA A 183 4.97 6.08 -7.74
C ALA A 183 3.69 6.91 -7.67
N ILE A 184 3.08 7.14 -8.82
CA ILE A 184 1.84 7.91 -8.97
C ILE A 184 0.91 7.15 -9.89
N ASN A 185 -0.32 6.87 -9.45
CA ASN A 185 -1.33 6.14 -10.23
C ASN A 185 -0.84 4.77 -10.74
N ILE A 186 -0.27 3.95 -9.85
CA ILE A 186 0.21 2.60 -10.20
C ILE A 186 -0.53 1.57 -9.35
N ILE A 187 -0.90 0.44 -9.96
CA ILE A 187 -1.37 -0.74 -9.25
C ILE A 187 -0.21 -1.73 -9.12
N PHE A 188 0.12 -2.11 -7.88
CA PHE A 188 1.07 -3.18 -7.57
C PHE A 188 0.29 -4.41 -7.09
N GLU A 189 0.53 -5.56 -7.69
CA GLU A 189 -0.26 -6.77 -7.41
C GLU A 189 0.62 -8.01 -7.23
N ASN A 190 0.26 -8.82 -6.24
CA ASN A 190 0.64 -10.22 -6.16
C ASN A 190 -0.62 -11.08 -6.05
N THR A 191 -0.82 -11.94 -7.05
CA THR A 191 -2.02 -12.76 -7.25
C THR A 191 -1.95 -14.14 -6.59
N ALA A 192 -0.87 -14.44 -5.85
CA ALA A 192 -0.73 -15.74 -5.21
C ALA A 192 -1.93 -16.02 -4.27
N PRO A 193 -2.55 -17.21 -4.36
CA PRO A 193 -3.58 -17.60 -3.42
C PRO A 193 -2.95 -17.77 -2.03
N HIS A 194 -3.77 -17.59 -1.00
CA HIS A 194 -3.33 -17.74 0.37
C HIS A 194 -4.46 -18.28 1.24
N ASP A 195 -4.13 -19.33 2.00
CA ASP A 195 -4.98 -19.86 3.05
C ASP A 195 -4.38 -19.54 4.42
N ILE A 196 -5.15 -18.85 5.27
CA ILE A 196 -4.68 -18.40 6.58
C ILE A 196 -4.28 -19.61 7.44
N GLY A 197 -2.99 -19.66 7.80
CA GLY A 197 -2.35 -20.71 8.58
C GLY A 197 -1.32 -21.52 7.79
N SER A 198 -1.27 -21.37 6.47
CA SER A 198 -0.30 -22.04 5.61
C SER A 198 1.13 -21.57 5.85
N THR A 199 2.09 -22.46 5.59
CA THR A 199 3.52 -22.16 5.71
C THR A 199 4.11 -21.80 4.35
N GLY A 200 4.85 -20.69 4.28
CA GLY A 200 5.59 -20.31 3.06
C GLY A 200 4.76 -19.66 1.95
N GLU A 201 3.53 -19.23 2.25
CA GLU A 201 2.61 -18.58 1.29
C GLU A 201 2.68 -17.04 1.31
N GLN A 202 3.63 -16.44 2.04
CA GLN A 202 3.81 -14.98 2.03
C GLN A 202 4.10 -14.47 0.62
N ALA A 203 3.33 -13.49 0.14
CA ALA A 203 3.35 -13.07 -1.25
C ALA A 203 3.28 -11.54 -1.36
N VAL A 204 4.43 -10.92 -1.60
CA VAL A 204 4.60 -9.47 -1.55
C VAL A 204 4.26 -8.85 -2.90
N ALA A 205 3.40 -7.82 -2.92
CA ALA A 205 3.12 -7.02 -4.12
C ALA A 205 4.21 -5.96 -4.32
N LEU A 206 4.50 -5.18 -3.27
CA LEU A 206 5.57 -4.20 -3.26
C LEU A 206 6.45 -4.38 -2.01
N ARG A 207 7.77 -4.40 -2.22
CA ARG A 207 8.76 -4.19 -1.15
C ARG A 207 9.49 -2.87 -1.36
N ILE A 208 9.48 -1.99 -0.36
CA ILE A 208 10.24 -0.73 -0.38
C ILE A 208 11.33 -0.70 0.69
N SER A 209 12.58 -0.59 0.26
CA SER A 209 13.80 -0.58 1.10
C SER A 209 14.72 0.62 0.87
N GLY A 210 14.45 1.38 -0.20
CA GLY A 210 15.11 2.64 -0.49
C GLY A 210 14.51 3.76 0.33
N ASN A 211 15.34 4.71 0.76
CA ASN A 211 14.92 5.77 1.65
C ASN A 211 14.18 6.87 0.89
N LYS A 212 13.25 7.57 1.55
CA LYS A 212 12.55 8.76 1.01
C LYS A 212 11.70 8.43 -0.21
N ALA A 213 10.82 7.44 -0.08
CA ALA A 213 9.93 7.01 -1.15
C ALA A 213 8.50 7.51 -0.96
N ALA A 214 7.86 7.94 -2.04
CA ALA A 214 6.49 8.46 -2.01
C ALA A 214 5.56 7.69 -2.95
N PHE A 215 4.33 7.44 -2.50
CA PHE A 215 3.28 6.75 -3.26
C PHE A 215 2.03 7.61 -3.23
N HIS A 216 1.52 7.98 -4.40
CA HIS A 216 0.35 8.83 -4.54
C HIS A 216 -0.69 8.16 -5.43
N ASN A 217 -1.90 8.00 -4.90
CA ASN A 217 -2.98 7.36 -5.65
C ASN A 217 -2.60 5.96 -6.19
N CYS A 218 -1.78 5.22 -5.43
CA CYS A 218 -1.38 3.86 -5.76
C CYS A 218 -2.32 2.85 -5.12
N SER A 219 -2.45 1.68 -5.75
CA SER A 219 -3.16 0.54 -5.17
C SER A 219 -2.22 -0.65 -4.97
N PHE A 220 -2.42 -1.37 -3.88
CA PHE A 220 -1.62 -2.54 -3.50
C PHE A 220 -2.56 -3.72 -3.26
N TYR A 221 -2.46 -4.74 -4.11
CA TYR A 221 -3.29 -5.93 -4.03
C TYR A 221 -2.46 -7.16 -3.68
N GLY A 222 -2.88 -7.87 -2.65
CA GLY A 222 -2.32 -9.15 -2.27
C GLY A 222 -3.14 -9.82 -1.18
N SER A 223 -2.57 -10.85 -0.59
CA SER A 223 -3.15 -11.57 0.55
C SER A 223 -2.26 -11.41 1.79
N GLN A 224 -1.45 -12.41 2.15
CA GLN A 224 -0.50 -12.30 3.23
C GLN A 224 0.74 -11.50 2.79
N ASP A 225 1.20 -10.58 3.63
CA ASP A 225 2.43 -9.81 3.42
C ASP A 225 2.40 -8.89 2.17
N THR A 226 1.25 -8.29 1.85
CA THR A 226 1.05 -7.50 0.61
C THR A 226 2.07 -6.36 0.41
N LEU A 227 2.21 -5.48 1.41
CA LEU A 227 3.11 -4.33 1.38
C LEU A 227 4.24 -4.52 2.40
N TYR A 228 5.42 -4.85 1.89
CA TYR A 228 6.63 -4.92 2.68
C TYR A 228 7.30 -3.54 2.75
N ASP A 229 6.81 -2.71 3.66
CA ASP A 229 7.39 -1.44 4.09
C ASP A 229 8.66 -1.68 4.93
N HIS A 230 9.68 -2.20 4.26
CA HIS A 230 10.85 -2.81 4.89
C HIS A 230 11.63 -1.81 5.75
N LYS A 231 12.15 -0.72 5.14
CA LYS A 231 12.94 0.29 5.85
C LYS A 231 13.03 1.60 5.06
N GLY A 232 13.15 2.71 5.77
CA GLY A 232 13.30 4.04 5.18
C GLY A 232 12.28 5.03 5.73
N LEU A 233 12.31 6.26 5.20
CA LEU A 233 11.28 7.27 5.36
C LEU A 233 10.31 7.15 4.19
N HIS A 234 9.04 6.83 4.42
CA HIS A 234 8.07 6.66 3.33
C HIS A 234 6.80 7.47 3.55
N TYR A 235 6.18 7.89 2.46
CA TYR A 235 4.92 8.60 2.48
C TYR A 235 3.94 7.95 1.50
N PHE A 236 2.80 7.53 2.01
CA PHE A 236 1.71 6.96 1.23
C PHE A 236 0.52 7.91 1.34
N ASN A 237 0.04 8.41 0.21
CA ASN A 237 -1.07 9.36 0.19
C ASN A 237 -2.13 8.92 -0.80
N ASN A 238 -3.39 8.93 -0.34
CA ASN A 238 -4.53 8.51 -1.15
C ASN A 238 -4.36 7.10 -1.73
N CYS A 239 -3.78 6.17 -0.97
CA CYS A 239 -3.49 4.82 -1.44
C CYS A 239 -4.56 3.83 -1.00
N PHE A 240 -4.82 2.82 -1.83
CA PHE A 240 -5.62 1.65 -1.47
C PHE A 240 -4.70 0.47 -1.19
N ILE A 241 -4.85 -0.18 -0.03
CA ILE A 241 -4.01 -1.31 0.38
C ILE A 241 -4.93 -2.44 0.83
N GLN A 242 -4.85 -3.58 0.14
CA GLN A 242 -5.65 -4.76 0.42
C GLN A 242 -4.81 -5.95 0.87
N GLY A 243 -5.30 -6.71 1.85
CA GLY A 243 -4.73 -8.01 2.18
C GLY A 243 -5.40 -8.73 3.34
N SER A 244 -4.78 -9.80 3.81
CA SER A 244 -5.27 -10.61 4.94
C SER A 244 -4.33 -10.54 6.14
N VAL A 245 -3.30 -11.38 6.19
CA VAL A 245 -2.36 -11.47 7.32
C VAL A 245 -1.18 -10.52 7.09
N ASP A 246 -0.93 -9.64 8.06
CA ASP A 246 0.24 -8.75 8.10
C ASP A 246 0.46 -7.94 6.83
N PHE A 247 -0.64 -7.52 6.20
CA PHE A 247 -0.55 -7.02 4.84
C PHE A 247 0.13 -5.65 4.72
N ILE A 248 0.44 -4.98 5.84
CA ILE A 248 1.42 -3.89 5.94
C ILE A 248 2.45 -4.24 7.02
N PHE A 249 3.68 -4.53 6.62
CA PHE A 249 4.69 -5.04 7.56
C PHE A 249 6.11 -4.54 7.24
N GLY A 250 7.00 -4.62 8.24
CA GLY A 250 8.38 -4.16 8.14
C GLY A 250 8.75 -3.17 9.25
N TYR A 251 9.81 -2.38 9.07
CA TYR A 251 10.30 -1.42 10.06
C TYR A 251 10.58 -0.03 9.48
N GLY A 252 9.88 0.34 8.41
CA GLY A 252 9.85 1.72 7.91
C GLY A 252 9.41 2.75 8.96
N ARG A 253 9.78 4.02 8.73
CA ARG A 253 9.19 5.19 9.39
C ARG A 253 8.28 5.85 8.37
N SER A 254 6.98 5.56 8.47
CA SER A 254 6.07 5.78 7.36
C SER A 254 4.80 6.48 7.82
N LEU A 255 4.37 7.45 7.01
CA LEU A 255 3.09 8.12 7.15
C LEU A 255 2.17 7.66 6.03
N TYR A 256 1.05 7.07 6.40
CA TYR A 256 -0.06 6.68 5.55
C TYR A 256 -1.18 7.69 5.77
N GLU A 257 -1.44 8.55 4.79
CA GLU A 257 -2.41 9.63 4.89
C GLU A 257 -3.51 9.46 3.85
N ASN A 258 -4.78 9.59 4.27
CA ASN A 258 -5.94 9.37 3.41
C ASN A 258 -5.93 7.99 2.72
N CYS A 259 -5.47 6.94 3.41
CA CYS A 259 -5.36 5.61 2.85
C CYS A 259 -6.58 4.76 3.19
N TYR A 260 -6.91 3.82 2.30
CA TYR A 260 -7.96 2.83 2.50
C TYR A 260 -7.33 1.46 2.70
N LEU A 261 -7.56 0.88 3.88
CA LEU A 261 -7.00 -0.38 4.32
C LEU A 261 -8.11 -1.43 4.29
N ASN A 262 -8.12 -2.25 3.24
CA ASN A 262 -9.18 -3.20 2.97
C ASN A 262 -8.77 -4.62 3.36
N SER A 263 -9.35 -5.16 4.42
CA SER A 263 -9.14 -6.57 4.73
C SER A 263 -9.95 -7.46 3.79
N ILE A 264 -9.33 -8.54 3.30
CA ILE A 264 -10.01 -9.64 2.60
C ILE A 264 -9.93 -10.94 3.40
N SER A 265 -9.73 -10.83 4.72
CA SER A 265 -9.56 -12.00 5.56
C SER A 265 -10.84 -12.83 5.65
N LYS A 266 -10.70 -14.16 5.62
CA LYS A 266 -11.78 -15.11 5.91
C LYS A 266 -11.77 -15.60 7.36
N LYS A 267 -10.69 -15.33 8.10
CA LYS A 267 -10.51 -15.67 9.52
C LYS A 267 -10.04 -14.42 10.28
N VAL A 268 -9.55 -14.61 11.51
CA VAL A 268 -8.83 -13.55 12.22
C VAL A 268 -7.47 -13.32 11.54
N ALA A 269 -7.14 -12.06 11.28
CA ALA A 269 -5.85 -11.64 10.75
C ALA A 269 -5.36 -10.35 11.42
N SER A 270 -4.32 -9.73 10.87
CA SER A 270 -3.80 -8.45 11.35
C SER A 270 -3.51 -7.53 10.18
N LEU A 271 -3.93 -6.28 10.30
CA LEU A 271 -3.60 -5.22 9.35
C LEU A 271 -2.09 -4.98 9.27
N THR A 272 -1.47 -4.80 10.44
CA THR A 272 -0.06 -4.41 10.52
C THR A 272 0.79 -5.41 11.30
N ALA A 273 2.06 -5.52 10.91
CA ALA A 273 3.10 -6.22 11.66
C ALA A 273 4.41 -5.42 11.65
N GLN A 274 4.54 -4.46 12.55
CA GLN A 274 5.67 -3.55 12.59
C GLN A 274 6.84 -4.13 13.43
N LYS A 275 8.06 -4.11 12.89
CA LYS A 275 9.26 -4.82 13.38
C LYS A 275 10.32 -3.96 14.07
N ARG A 276 9.95 -2.83 14.68
CA ARG A 276 10.88 -2.02 15.45
C ARG A 276 11.36 -2.83 16.66
N THR A 277 12.67 -3.01 16.79
CA THR A 277 13.28 -3.91 17.81
C THR A 277 13.93 -3.17 18.97
N ASN A 278 14.25 -1.88 18.83
CA ASN A 278 14.85 -1.09 19.91
C ASN A 278 14.26 0.33 19.96
N ILE A 279 14.50 1.06 21.05
CA ILE A 279 13.94 2.39 21.28
C ILE A 279 14.66 3.52 20.50
N SER A 280 15.93 3.31 20.12
CA SER A 280 16.71 4.30 19.36
C SER A 280 16.28 4.42 17.91
N LEU A 281 15.64 3.38 17.36
CA LEU A 281 15.00 3.43 16.04
C LEU A 281 13.79 4.37 16.07
N SER A 282 13.83 5.41 15.23
CA SER A 282 12.69 6.31 15.03
C SER A 282 11.59 5.74 14.12
N SER A 283 11.66 4.46 13.74
CA SER A 283 10.67 3.77 12.90
C SER A 283 9.29 3.61 13.54
N GLY A 284 8.30 3.33 12.71
CA GLY A 284 6.90 3.24 13.10
C GLY A 284 5.98 3.51 11.92
N PHE A 285 4.78 2.97 12.00
CA PHE A 285 3.71 3.26 11.04
C PHE A 285 2.73 4.23 11.67
N SER A 286 2.45 5.33 10.98
CA SER A 286 1.43 6.30 11.38
C SER A 286 0.37 6.38 10.29
N PHE A 287 -0.88 6.13 10.66
CA PHE A 287 -2.04 6.22 9.80
C PHE A 287 -2.86 7.45 10.20
N LYS A 288 -3.13 8.32 9.25
CA LYS A 288 -3.88 9.57 9.46
C LYS A 288 -5.00 9.69 8.44
N ASP A 289 -6.17 10.13 8.89
CA ASP A 289 -7.35 10.40 8.04
C ASP A 289 -7.68 9.20 7.13
N SER A 290 -7.44 7.99 7.63
CA SER A 290 -7.52 6.75 6.84
C SER A 290 -8.79 5.96 7.18
N VAL A 291 -9.05 4.90 6.43
CA VAL A 291 -10.21 4.03 6.61
C VAL A 291 -9.75 2.59 6.75
N VAL A 292 -10.24 1.89 7.77
CA VAL A 292 -10.09 0.43 7.94
C VAL A 292 -11.45 -0.21 7.67
N THR A 293 -11.52 -1.08 6.66
CA THR A 293 -12.76 -1.73 6.22
C THR A 293 -12.49 -3.12 5.64
N GLY A 294 -13.49 -3.73 5.01
CA GLY A 294 -13.38 -4.99 4.28
C GLY A 294 -14.17 -6.13 4.92
N SER A 295 -13.59 -7.33 4.93
CA SER A 295 -14.20 -8.55 5.44
C SER A 295 -13.35 -9.22 6.52
N GLY A 296 -14.01 -10.12 7.26
CA GLY A 296 -13.36 -10.88 8.33
C GLY A 296 -13.15 -10.04 9.59
N LEU A 297 -12.27 -10.55 10.46
CA LEU A 297 -11.90 -9.89 11.71
C LEU A 297 -10.40 -9.61 11.72
N VAL A 298 -10.01 -8.42 12.15
CA VAL A 298 -8.62 -7.99 12.13
C VAL A 298 -8.21 -7.31 13.44
N TYR A 299 -6.99 -7.61 13.87
CA TYR A 299 -6.25 -6.70 14.73
C TYR A 299 -5.75 -5.51 13.89
N LEU A 300 -5.74 -4.31 14.46
CA LEU A 300 -5.05 -3.14 13.93
C LEU A 300 -3.55 -3.42 13.74
N GLY A 301 -2.97 -4.22 14.62
CA GLY A 301 -1.60 -4.66 14.48
C GLY A 301 -1.21 -5.76 15.46
N ARG A 302 -0.14 -6.48 15.11
CA ARG A 302 0.55 -7.40 16.00
C ARG A 302 2.05 -7.17 16.06
N ALA A 303 2.62 -7.35 17.25
CA ALA A 303 3.97 -6.93 17.57
C ALA A 303 5.06 -7.86 17.03
N TRP A 304 5.35 -7.79 15.72
CA TRP A 304 6.45 -8.55 15.13
C TRP A 304 7.82 -8.18 15.73
N GLY A 305 8.04 -6.92 16.09
CA GLY A 305 9.22 -6.46 16.82
C GLY A 305 8.92 -6.12 18.27
N ASP A 306 9.89 -6.34 19.16
CA ASP A 306 9.71 -6.15 20.61
C ASP A 306 9.47 -4.70 21.04
N ARG A 307 9.74 -3.72 20.17
CA ARG A 307 9.46 -2.30 20.37
C ARG A 307 8.55 -1.76 19.27
N SER A 308 7.68 -2.62 18.73
CA SER A 308 6.73 -2.29 17.66
C SER A 308 5.98 -0.99 17.97
N ARG A 309 5.75 -0.18 16.94
CA ARG A 309 5.11 1.12 17.05
C ARG A 309 4.18 1.37 15.87
N VAL A 310 2.90 1.56 16.17
CA VAL A 310 1.83 1.80 15.21
C VAL A 310 0.85 2.80 15.82
N ILE A 311 0.48 3.82 15.06
CA ILE A 311 -0.44 4.87 15.50
C ILE A 311 -1.55 5.01 14.46
N PHE A 312 -2.81 5.03 14.90
CA PHE A 312 -3.96 5.42 14.09
C PHE A 312 -4.51 6.75 14.62
N SER A 313 -4.69 7.73 13.73
CA SER A 313 -5.17 9.07 14.04
C SER A 313 -6.28 9.46 13.08
N TYR A 314 -7.41 9.96 13.59
CA TYR A 314 -8.56 10.38 12.77
C TYR A 314 -9.02 9.30 11.77
N THR A 315 -8.82 8.03 12.13
CA THR A 315 -9.08 6.90 11.23
C THR A 315 -10.48 6.37 11.50
N TYR A 316 -11.28 6.19 10.44
CA TYR A 316 -12.54 5.45 10.54
C TYR A 316 -12.24 3.96 10.58
N MET A 317 -12.77 3.25 11.57
CA MET A 317 -12.61 1.81 11.77
C MET A 317 -13.98 1.15 11.68
N ASP A 318 -14.19 0.34 10.65
CA ASP A 318 -15.39 -0.47 10.51
C ASP A 318 -15.39 -1.67 11.49
N LYS A 319 -16.51 -2.39 11.57
CA LYS A 319 -16.77 -3.51 12.49
C LYS A 319 -15.84 -4.73 12.30
N VAL A 320 -14.98 -4.69 11.27
CA VAL A 320 -13.93 -5.68 11.05
C VAL A 320 -12.85 -5.64 12.14
N VAL A 321 -12.67 -4.50 12.82
CA VAL A 321 -11.67 -4.37 13.88
C VAL A 321 -12.15 -5.07 15.15
N LEU A 322 -11.33 -6.00 15.64
CA LEU A 322 -11.59 -6.72 16.90
C LEU A 322 -11.66 -5.78 18.11
N PRO A 323 -12.52 -6.05 19.11
CA PRO A 323 -12.58 -5.24 20.34
C PRO A 323 -11.21 -5.06 21.01
N GLN A 324 -10.40 -6.12 21.06
CA GLN A 324 -9.04 -6.12 21.60
C GLN A 324 -8.12 -5.11 20.89
N GLY A 325 -8.36 -4.86 19.60
CA GLY A 325 -7.62 -3.95 18.73
C GLY A 325 -6.23 -4.44 18.36
N TRP A 326 -5.48 -5.02 19.29
CA TRP A 326 -4.06 -5.29 19.14
C TRP A 326 -3.67 -6.67 19.68
N SER A 327 -2.56 -7.21 19.17
CA SER A 327 -1.98 -8.47 19.62
C SER A 327 -0.50 -8.30 19.94
N ASP A 328 -0.05 -8.89 21.05
CA ASP A 328 1.35 -8.94 21.48
C ASP A 328 2.17 -9.99 20.72
N TRP A 329 1.54 -10.71 19.78
CA TRP A 329 2.13 -11.83 19.03
C TRP A 329 2.44 -13.03 19.95
N GLY A 330 1.70 -13.20 21.05
CA GLY A 330 1.91 -14.30 22.00
C GLY A 330 3.17 -14.14 22.86
N ASP A 331 3.73 -12.94 22.96
CA ASP A 331 4.82 -12.61 23.88
C ASP A 331 4.43 -11.44 24.78
N GLN A 332 3.98 -11.78 25.99
CA GLN A 332 3.48 -10.82 26.97
C GLN A 332 4.53 -9.77 27.38
N LYS A 333 5.83 -10.03 27.21
CA LYS A 333 6.88 -9.03 27.50
C LYS A 333 6.71 -7.78 26.62
N ARG A 334 6.12 -7.95 25.43
CA ARG A 334 5.90 -6.89 24.46
C ARG A 334 4.84 -5.88 24.89
N GLU A 335 3.87 -6.29 25.71
CA GLU A 335 2.80 -5.42 26.21
C GLU A 335 3.35 -4.15 26.88
N SER A 336 4.47 -4.27 27.59
CA SER A 336 5.12 -3.14 28.28
C SER A 336 6.01 -2.27 27.39
N SER A 337 6.35 -2.75 26.18
CA SER A 337 7.44 -2.22 25.39
C SER A 337 7.04 -1.70 24.01
N VAL A 338 5.88 -2.10 23.50
CA VAL A 338 5.29 -1.59 22.26
C VAL A 338 4.63 -0.22 22.46
N TYR A 339 4.42 0.49 21.37
CA TYR A 339 3.72 1.77 21.35
C TYR A 339 2.59 1.71 20.33
N TYR A 340 1.43 1.22 20.76
CA TYR A 340 0.21 1.13 19.94
C TYR A 340 -0.80 2.16 20.42
N GLY A 341 -1.12 3.10 19.54
CA GLY A 341 -1.90 4.29 19.91
C GLY A 341 -3.05 4.56 18.96
N GLU A 342 -4.17 4.96 19.53
CA GLU A 342 -5.36 5.44 18.82
C GLU A 342 -5.66 6.87 19.25
N TYR A 343 -5.91 7.75 18.29
CA TYR A 343 -6.20 9.16 18.52
C TYR A 343 -7.39 9.60 17.68
N LYS A 344 -8.49 10.01 18.34
CA LYS A 344 -9.71 10.53 17.69
C LYS A 344 -10.19 9.65 16.52
N CYS A 345 -10.04 8.33 16.65
CA CYS A 345 -10.58 7.36 15.68
C CYS A 345 -12.11 7.25 15.87
N SER A 346 -12.81 6.85 14.80
CA SER A 346 -14.28 6.81 14.77
C SER A 346 -14.79 5.55 14.10
N GLY A 347 -16.10 5.31 14.13
CA GLY A 347 -16.71 4.12 13.57
C GLY A 347 -16.88 2.97 14.56
N PRO A 348 -17.62 1.91 14.19
CA PRO A 348 -17.99 0.82 15.10
C PRO A 348 -16.78 0.02 15.63
N GLY A 349 -15.70 -0.06 14.86
CA GLY A 349 -14.45 -0.72 15.25
C GLY A 349 -13.55 0.11 16.17
N ALA A 350 -13.84 1.40 16.36
CA ALA A 350 -13.04 2.31 17.19
C ALA A 350 -13.45 2.35 18.66
N ASN A 351 -14.37 1.46 19.11
CA ASN A 351 -14.75 1.38 20.51
C ASN A 351 -13.58 0.90 21.38
N LEU A 352 -13.17 1.75 22.32
CA LEU A 352 -12.01 1.53 23.17
C LEU A 352 -12.29 0.63 24.39
N THR A 353 -13.55 0.40 24.78
CA THR A 353 -13.90 -0.34 26.00
C THR A 353 -13.35 -1.76 26.04
N GLY A 354 -13.24 -2.41 24.88
CA GLY A 354 -12.73 -3.79 24.76
C GLY A 354 -11.24 -3.92 24.48
N ARG A 355 -10.50 -2.79 24.38
CA ARG A 355 -9.08 -2.81 24.01
C ARG A 355 -8.23 -3.52 25.05
N VAL A 356 -7.15 -4.13 24.59
CA VAL A 356 -6.09 -4.63 25.48
C VAL A 356 -5.58 -3.49 26.38
N ARG A 357 -5.26 -3.79 27.64
CA ARG A 357 -4.91 -2.78 28.66
C ARG A 357 -3.69 -1.92 28.32
N TRP A 358 -2.81 -2.44 27.48
CA TRP A 358 -1.58 -1.78 27.04
C TRP A 358 -1.76 -0.97 25.74
N ALA A 359 -2.96 -0.98 25.12
CA ALA A 359 -3.30 -0.04 24.06
C ALA A 359 -3.39 1.39 24.62
N ARG A 360 -2.95 2.37 23.85
CA ARG A 360 -2.90 3.77 24.27
C ARG A 360 -4.00 4.57 23.61
N THR A 361 -4.80 5.24 24.43
CA THR A 361 -5.61 6.38 23.96
C THR A 361 -4.74 7.62 24.03
N LEU A 362 -4.37 8.18 22.89
CA LEU A 362 -3.42 9.30 22.85
C LEU A 362 -4.13 10.64 23.11
N THR A 363 -3.45 11.53 23.82
CA THR A 363 -3.81 12.95 23.90
C THR A 363 -3.36 13.71 22.65
N ASP A 364 -3.87 14.94 22.45
CA ASP A 364 -3.43 15.83 21.36
C ASP A 364 -1.91 16.01 21.34
N LYS A 365 -1.27 16.16 22.52
CA LYS A 365 0.19 16.32 22.66
C LYS A 365 0.95 15.05 22.25
N GLU A 366 0.44 13.88 22.60
CA GLU A 366 1.07 12.59 22.29
C GLU A 366 0.89 12.18 20.84
N ALA A 367 -0.25 12.54 20.22
CA ALA A 367 -0.51 12.27 18.81
C ALA A 367 0.26 13.23 17.88
N LYS A 368 0.48 14.48 18.31
CA LYS A 368 1.14 15.53 17.51
C LYS A 368 2.40 15.04 16.77
N PRO A 369 3.35 14.29 17.33
CA PRO A 369 4.55 13.87 16.60
C PRO A 369 4.30 12.96 15.38
N PHE A 370 3.10 12.35 15.25
CA PHE A 370 2.80 11.31 14.28
C PHE A 370 1.85 11.75 13.14
N ILE A 371 1.19 12.90 13.26
CA ILE A 371 0.03 13.30 12.43
C ILE A 371 0.36 14.28 11.28
N GLY A 372 1.60 14.36 10.83
CA GLY A 372 1.94 15.22 9.71
C GLY A 372 3.22 14.81 9.01
N ALA A 373 3.46 15.35 7.81
CA ALA A 373 4.61 14.98 6.98
C ALA A 373 5.98 15.20 7.67
N TYR A 374 6.07 16.06 8.70
CA TYR A 374 7.27 16.15 9.54
C TYR A 374 7.60 14.85 10.27
N TYR A 375 6.63 13.96 10.51
CA TYR A 375 6.89 12.62 11.04
C TYR A 375 7.83 11.84 10.13
N VAL A 376 7.87 12.12 8.82
CA VAL A 376 8.80 11.46 7.89
C VAL A 376 9.83 12.44 7.34
N ASN A 377 10.05 13.56 8.03
CA ASN A 377 10.93 14.64 7.57
C ASN A 377 10.56 15.18 6.18
N GLY A 378 9.27 15.19 5.82
CA GLY A 378 8.80 15.47 4.46
C GLY A 378 9.30 16.79 3.88
N LYS A 379 9.51 17.83 4.70
CA LYS A 379 10.09 19.12 4.25
C LYS A 379 11.45 19.00 3.56
N THR A 380 12.21 17.92 3.81
CA THR A 380 13.56 17.75 3.23
C THR A 380 13.56 16.97 1.93
N TRP A 381 12.47 16.27 1.56
CA TRP A 381 12.52 15.33 0.43
C TRP A 381 11.20 15.08 -0.29
N LEU A 382 10.06 15.35 0.34
CA LEU A 382 8.76 15.07 -0.24
C LEU A 382 8.40 16.18 -1.24
N LEU A 383 8.17 15.78 -2.48
CA LEU A 383 7.74 16.67 -3.57
C LEU A 383 6.22 16.55 -3.76
N SER A 384 5.59 17.63 -4.24
CA SER A 384 4.17 17.59 -4.58
C SER A 384 3.94 16.73 -5.83
N PRO A 385 2.88 15.91 -5.93
CA PRO A 385 2.59 15.10 -7.12
C PRO A 385 2.55 15.90 -8.42
N GLN A 386 2.12 17.16 -8.37
CA GLN A 386 2.03 18.06 -9.52
C GLN A 386 3.41 18.33 -10.18
N GLU A 387 4.50 18.18 -9.42
CA GLU A 387 5.88 18.30 -9.94
C GLU A 387 6.24 17.23 -10.97
N PHE A 388 5.47 16.14 -11.01
CA PHE A 388 5.66 15.02 -11.93
C PHE A 388 4.64 15.02 -13.07
N LEU A 389 3.47 15.64 -12.88
CA LEU A 389 2.39 15.65 -13.88
C LEU A 389 2.64 16.59 -15.06
N GLY A 390 3.59 17.52 -14.96
CA GLY A 390 3.96 18.39 -16.08
C GLY A 390 2.80 19.23 -16.59
N PHE A 391 2.34 20.21 -15.81
CA PHE A 391 1.45 21.24 -16.34
C PHE A 391 2.29 22.25 -17.13
N ASN A 392 2.18 22.21 -18.45
CA ASN A 392 2.49 23.35 -19.32
C ASN A 392 1.35 24.36 -19.25
#